data_AF-G0QCK2-F1
#
_entry.id   AF-G0QCK2-F1
#
_cell.length_a   1.000
_cell.length_b   1.000
_cell.length_c   1.000
_cell.angle_alpha   90.00
_cell.angle_beta   90.00
_cell.angle_gamma   90.00
#
_symmetry.space_group_name_H-M   'P 1'
#
loop_
_entity.id
_entity.type
_entity.pdbx_description
1 polymer ?
#
loop_
_entity_poly.entity_id
_entity_poly.type
_entity_poly.pdbx_seq_one_letter_code
_entity_poly.pdbx_strand_id
1 'polypeptide(L)'
;MHSGGRGSSGSTKPAAKTEPRWLDFEANEVRDMVVGLARDGHDPSEIGRALRDQHGIPSVKQVTGQKISDILEDEGLGLEMPEDLRNLVDKADSLQSHLEEHPKDLQTERQLELVKARVRKVASYHREEGNISSDWEYTAE
;
A
#
# COMPACT_ATOMS: atom_id res chain seq x y z
N MET A 1 -12.28 5.94 8.93
CA MET A 1 -12.64 7.33 8.57
C MET A 1 -14.15 7.51 8.49
N HIS A 2 -14.87 6.75 7.65
CA HIS A 2 -16.33 6.87 7.49
C HIS A 2 -17.15 5.92 8.39
N SER A 3 -16.64 5.63 9.58
CA SER A 3 -17.25 4.71 10.55
C SER A 3 -17.34 5.40 11.91
N GLY A 4 -18.41 5.15 12.67
CA GLY A 4 -18.57 5.70 14.03
C GLY A 4 -17.68 5.07 15.10
N GLY A 5 -17.01 3.96 14.79
CA GLY A 5 -16.10 3.27 15.71
C GLY A 5 -14.80 4.03 15.95
N ARG A 6 -14.25 3.88 17.16
CA ARG A 6 -12.97 4.44 17.62
C ARG A 6 -11.96 3.34 17.91
N GLY A 7 -11.68 2.50 16.92
CA GLY A 7 -10.71 1.41 17.06
C GLY A 7 -9.30 1.94 17.34
N SER A 8 -8.55 1.26 18.21
CA SER A 8 -7.17 1.61 18.62
C SER A 8 -6.13 0.57 18.20
N SER A 9 -6.52 -0.41 17.39
CA SER A 9 -5.61 -1.43 16.86
C SER A 9 -4.60 -0.81 15.90
N GLY A 10 -3.31 -1.02 16.16
CA GLY A 10 -2.21 -0.59 15.31
C GLY A 10 -0.92 -1.32 15.69
N SER A 11 0.03 -1.38 14.75
CA SER A 11 1.35 -1.94 15.03
C SER A 11 2.24 -0.89 15.70
N THR A 12 2.83 -1.22 16.84
CA THR A 12 3.83 -0.38 17.51
C THR A 12 5.22 -0.88 17.18
N LYS A 13 6.05 -0.02 16.58
CA LYS A 13 7.44 -0.39 16.28
C LYS A 13 8.27 -0.52 17.57
N PRO A 14 9.27 -1.41 17.60
CA PRO A 14 10.21 -1.49 18.70
C PRO A 14 10.91 -0.15 18.96
N ALA A 15 11.26 0.13 20.22
CA ALA A 15 11.97 1.36 20.58
C ALA A 15 13.39 1.41 19.98
N ALA A 16 14.06 0.26 19.88
CA ALA A 16 15.35 0.14 19.25
C ALA A 16 15.22 0.33 17.73
N LYS A 17 16.01 1.24 17.17
CA LYS A 17 16.07 1.51 15.71
C LYS A 17 17.23 0.79 15.02
N THR A 18 18.08 0.13 15.80
CA THR A 18 19.22 -0.64 15.30
C THR A 18 18.77 -2.00 14.80
N GLU A 19 19.57 -2.57 13.93
CA GLU A 19 19.44 -3.95 13.50
C GLU A 19 19.44 -4.93 14.69
N PRO A 20 18.56 -5.94 14.69
CA PRO A 20 18.58 -7.00 15.70
C PRO A 20 19.84 -7.87 15.58
N ARG A 21 20.50 -8.17 16.70
CA ARG A 21 21.74 -8.98 16.72
C ARG A 21 21.63 -10.41 16.20
N TRP A 22 20.41 -10.93 16.08
CA TRP A 22 20.14 -12.29 15.62
C TRP A 22 19.85 -12.36 14.12
N LEU A 23 19.80 -11.20 13.44
CA LEU A 23 19.62 -11.15 12.02
C LEU A 23 20.99 -11.36 11.36
N ASP A 24 21.12 -12.42 10.57
CA ASP A 24 22.35 -12.75 9.84
C ASP A 24 22.35 -12.20 8.40
N PHE A 25 21.34 -11.41 8.02
CA PHE A 25 21.18 -10.88 6.66
C PHE A 25 21.86 -9.53 6.51
N GLU A 26 22.68 -9.40 5.47
CA GLU A 26 23.29 -8.13 5.10
C GLU A 26 22.29 -7.21 4.37
N ALA A 27 22.53 -5.90 4.43
CA ALA A 27 21.64 -4.91 3.80
C ALA A 27 21.46 -5.12 2.28
N ASN A 28 22.49 -5.61 1.60
CA ASN A 28 22.42 -5.89 0.16
C ASN A 28 21.55 -7.11 -0.14
N GLU A 29 21.65 -8.17 0.68
CA GLU A 29 20.81 -9.36 0.51
C GLU A 29 19.33 -9.03 0.71
N VAL A 30 19.03 -8.16 1.68
CA VAL A 30 17.65 -7.69 1.91
C VAL A 30 17.13 -6.87 0.73
N ARG A 31 17.97 -6.04 0.09
CA ARG A 31 17.59 -5.32 -1.13
C ARG A 31 17.31 -6.28 -2.28
N ASP A 32 18.18 -7.26 -2.50
CA ASP A 32 18.00 -8.25 -3.57
C ASP A 32 16.70 -9.05 -3.38
N MET A 33 16.37 -9.42 -2.14
CA MET A 33 15.09 -10.07 -1.82
C MET A 33 13.88 -9.17 -2.10
N VAL A 34 13.95 -7.88 -1.77
CA VAL A 34 12.89 -6.90 -2.08
C VAL A 34 12.67 -6.81 -3.60
N VAL A 35 13.75 -6.68 -4.36
CA VAL A 35 13.71 -6.57 -5.82
C VAL A 35 13.19 -7.86 -6.45
N GLY A 36 13.61 -9.02 -5.95
CA GLY A 36 13.12 -10.32 -6.40
C GLY A 36 11.61 -10.43 -6.25
N LEU A 37 11.08 -10.17 -5.05
CA LEU A 37 9.65 -10.23 -4.77
C LEU A 37 8.85 -9.21 -5.58
N ALA A 38 9.40 -8.02 -5.82
CA ALA A 38 8.75 -7.02 -6.67
C ALA A 38 8.67 -7.46 -8.14
N ARG A 39 9.70 -8.13 -8.66
CA ARG A 39 9.68 -8.71 -10.01
C ARG A 39 8.68 -9.86 -10.14
N ASP A 40 8.44 -10.59 -9.06
CA ASP A 40 7.39 -11.61 -8.98
C ASP A 40 5.97 -10.99 -8.93
N GLY A 41 5.87 -9.66 -8.84
CA GLY A 41 4.60 -8.93 -8.87
C GLY A 41 3.98 -8.66 -7.51
N HIS A 42 4.72 -8.85 -6.41
CA HIS A 42 4.22 -8.56 -5.08
C HIS A 42 4.18 -7.06 -4.78
N ASP A 43 3.14 -6.62 -4.06
CA ASP A 43 3.02 -5.25 -3.61
C ASP A 43 3.97 -4.93 -2.45
N PRO A 44 4.38 -3.65 -2.24
CA PRO A 44 5.24 -3.26 -1.14
C PRO A 44 4.76 -3.74 0.24
N SER A 45 3.44 -3.69 0.48
CA SER A 45 2.83 -4.19 1.73
C SER A 45 2.85 -5.72 1.86
N GLU A 46 2.89 -6.45 0.75
CA GLU A 46 3.05 -7.91 0.72
C GLU A 46 4.51 -8.31 0.91
N ILE A 47 5.43 -7.62 0.22
CA ILE A 47 6.89 -7.79 0.38
C ILE A 47 7.27 -7.63 1.86
N GLY A 48 6.79 -6.57 2.52
CA GLY A 48 7.07 -6.37 3.95
C GLY A 48 6.54 -7.49 4.85
N ARG A 49 5.40 -8.10 4.50
CA ARG A 49 4.85 -9.26 5.22
C ARG A 49 5.66 -10.52 4.96
N ALA A 50 6.00 -10.79 3.70
CA ALA A 50 6.81 -11.95 3.31
C ALA A 50 8.19 -11.91 3.98
N LEU A 51 8.87 -10.78 3.96
CA LEU A 51 10.17 -10.61 4.63
C LEU A 51 10.09 -10.84 6.14
N ARG A 52 9.01 -10.40 6.78
CA ARG A 52 8.79 -10.60 8.22
C ARG A 52 8.45 -12.05 8.57
N ASP A 53 7.52 -12.64 7.82
CA ASP A 53 6.89 -13.91 8.19
C ASP A 53 7.68 -15.12 7.67
N GLN A 54 8.36 -15.00 6.52
CA GLN A 54 9.14 -16.09 5.90
C GLN A 54 10.64 -15.99 6.21
N HIS A 55 11.20 -14.78 6.16
CA HIS A 55 12.65 -14.55 6.34
C HIS A 55 13.02 -14.05 7.74
N GLY A 56 12.03 -13.74 8.58
CA GLY A 56 12.27 -13.24 9.93
C GLY A 56 12.83 -11.83 10.00
N ILE A 57 12.76 -11.03 8.93
CA ILE A 57 13.26 -9.64 8.92
C ILE A 57 12.17 -8.71 9.48
N PRO A 58 12.32 -8.16 10.70
CA PRO A 58 11.22 -7.43 11.35
C PRO A 58 10.94 -6.05 10.71
N SER A 59 11.96 -5.41 10.16
CA SER A 59 11.81 -4.11 9.48
C SER A 59 12.96 -3.88 8.51
N VAL A 60 12.65 -3.83 7.21
CA VAL A 60 13.60 -3.51 6.14
C VAL A 60 14.37 -2.22 6.45
N LYS A 61 13.68 -1.17 6.92
CA LYS A 61 14.29 0.11 7.28
C LYS A 61 15.35 0.02 8.38
N GLN A 62 15.27 -0.94 9.29
CA GLN A 62 16.26 -1.09 10.37
C GLN A 62 17.57 -1.69 9.86
N VAL A 63 17.49 -2.48 8.78
CA VAL A 63 18.62 -3.19 8.18
C VAL A 63 19.24 -2.35 7.06
N THR A 64 18.43 -1.89 6.11
CA THR A 64 18.92 -1.19 4.90
C THR A 64 18.98 0.34 5.05
N GLY A 65 18.34 0.90 6.07
CA GLY A 65 18.19 2.34 6.25
C GLY A 65 17.12 3.01 5.37
N GLN A 66 16.63 2.32 4.34
CA GLN A 66 15.64 2.81 3.37
C GLN A 66 14.27 2.13 3.55
N LYS A 67 13.19 2.75 3.07
CA LYS A 67 11.89 2.07 2.99
C LYS A 67 11.84 1.18 1.76
N ILE A 68 10.90 0.24 1.74
CA ILE A 68 10.64 -0.62 0.56
C ILE A 68 10.31 0.23 -0.66
N SER A 69 9.48 1.27 -0.51
CA SER A 69 9.15 2.22 -1.59
C SER A 69 10.39 2.84 -2.22
N ASP A 70 11.31 3.31 -1.38
CA ASP A 70 12.52 4.02 -1.81
C ASP A 70 13.46 3.06 -2.57
N ILE A 71 13.58 1.81 -2.08
CA ILE A 71 14.38 0.76 -2.75
C ILE A 71 13.81 0.42 -4.14
N LEU A 72 12.48 0.36 -4.27
CA LEU A 72 11.83 0.06 -5.56
C LEU A 72 12.00 1.21 -6.56
N GLU A 73 11.96 2.46 -6.08
CA GLU A 73 12.19 3.64 -6.90
C GLU A 73 13.64 3.70 -7.39
N ASP A 74 14.62 3.45 -6.50
CA ASP A 74 16.05 3.41 -6.84
C ASP A 74 16.37 2.37 -7.93
N GLU A 75 15.66 1.25 -7.94
CA GLU A 75 15.81 0.14 -8.90
C GLU A 75 14.96 0.31 -10.16
N GLY A 76 14.22 1.41 -10.30
CA GLY A 76 13.35 1.67 -11.44
C GLY A 76 12.11 0.76 -11.52
N LEU A 77 11.79 0.06 -10.43
CA LEU A 77 10.58 -0.77 -10.26
C LEU A 77 9.49 0.00 -9.49
N GLY A 78 9.54 1.32 -9.51
CA GLY A 78 8.53 2.18 -8.90
C GLY A 78 7.16 1.94 -9.53
N LEU A 79 6.13 1.84 -8.68
CA LEU A 79 4.75 1.76 -9.15
C LEU A 79 4.34 3.11 -9.75
N GLU A 80 3.74 3.10 -10.96
CA GLU A 80 3.21 4.33 -11.60
C GLU A 80 2.11 5.00 -10.77
N MET A 81 1.39 4.20 -9.98
CA MET A 81 0.37 4.66 -9.05
C MET A 81 0.63 4.06 -7.66
N PRO A 82 0.51 4.85 -6.58
CA PRO A 82 0.60 4.35 -5.21
C PRO A 82 -0.33 3.16 -4.94
N GLU A 83 0.18 2.16 -4.20
CA GLU A 83 -0.53 0.92 -3.85
C GLU A 83 -1.89 1.20 -3.19
N ASP A 84 -1.93 2.17 -2.28
CA ASP A 84 -3.13 2.52 -1.52
C ASP A 84 -4.21 3.15 -2.39
N LEU A 85 -3.83 4.00 -3.36
CA LEU A 85 -4.77 4.56 -4.33
C LEU A 85 -5.29 3.48 -5.28
N ARG A 86 -4.41 2.63 -5.82
CA ARG A 86 -4.78 1.52 -6.71
C ARG A 86 -5.80 0.59 -6.05
N ASN A 87 -5.51 0.14 -4.82
CA ASN A 87 -6.40 -0.73 -4.06
C ASN A 87 -7.78 -0.12 -3.79
N LEU A 88 -7.89 1.22 -3.70
CA LEU A 88 -9.17 1.90 -3.54
C LEU A 88 -9.95 1.99 -4.86
N VAL A 89 -9.25 2.16 -5.98
CA VAL A 89 -9.84 2.15 -7.32
C VAL A 89 -10.35 0.74 -7.65
N ASP A 90 -9.53 -0.29 -7.48
CA ASP A 90 -9.93 -1.70 -7.71
C ASP A 90 -11.17 -2.08 -6.88
N LYS A 91 -11.23 -1.58 -5.65
CA LYS A 91 -12.38 -1.77 -4.77
C LYS A 91 -13.62 -1.03 -5.28
N ALA A 92 -13.48 0.17 -5.80
CA ALA A 92 -14.58 0.92 -6.38
C ALA A 92 -15.15 0.20 -7.61
N ASP A 93 -14.28 -0.29 -8.48
CA ASP A 93 -14.65 -1.01 -9.71
C ASP A 93 -15.37 -2.33 -9.40
N SER A 94 -14.91 -3.06 -8.38
CA SER A 94 -15.59 -4.26 -7.90
C SER A 94 -16.98 -3.97 -7.34
N LEU A 95 -17.14 -2.89 -6.56
CA LEU A 95 -18.45 -2.48 -6.03
C LEU A 95 -19.39 -2.00 -7.14
N GLN A 96 -18.85 -1.34 -8.15
CA GLN A 96 -19.61 -0.90 -9.32
C GLN A 96 -20.12 -2.08 -10.14
N SER A 97 -19.24 -3.03 -10.47
CA SER A 97 -19.60 -4.27 -11.18
C SER A 97 -20.73 -5.03 -10.45
N HIS A 98 -20.66 -5.11 -9.11
CA HIS A 98 -21.72 -5.73 -8.30
C HIS A 98 -23.06 -4.98 -8.39
N LEU A 99 -23.04 -3.64 -8.41
CA LEU A 99 -24.26 -2.83 -8.50
C LEU A 99 -24.90 -2.87 -9.89
N GLU A 100 -24.12 -3.11 -10.95
CA GLU A 100 -24.65 -3.34 -12.29
C GLU A 100 -25.52 -4.60 -12.34
N GLU A 101 -25.09 -5.67 -11.67
CA GLU A 101 -25.87 -6.91 -11.53
C GLU A 101 -27.02 -6.76 -10.51
N HIS A 102 -26.82 -5.95 -9.46
CA HIS A 102 -27.72 -5.82 -8.33
C HIS A 102 -28.04 -4.36 -7.97
N PRO A 103 -28.82 -3.64 -8.81
CA PRO A 103 -29.05 -2.21 -8.66
C PRO A 103 -29.93 -1.81 -7.46
N LYS A 104 -30.51 -2.79 -6.75
CA LYS A 104 -31.36 -2.54 -5.56
C LYS A 104 -30.58 -2.61 -4.25
N ASP A 105 -29.29 -2.88 -4.29
CA ASP A 105 -28.44 -2.95 -3.10
C ASP A 105 -28.01 -1.54 -2.63
N LEU A 106 -28.91 -0.87 -1.90
CA LEU A 106 -28.69 0.47 -1.35
C LEU A 106 -27.52 0.53 -0.35
N GLN A 107 -27.19 -0.60 0.29
CA GLN A 107 -26.06 -0.64 1.22
C GLN A 107 -24.75 -0.55 0.44
N THR A 108 -24.63 -1.31 -0.65
CA THR A 108 -23.45 -1.31 -1.51
C THR A 108 -23.32 0.02 -2.27
N GLU A 109 -24.43 0.62 -2.71
CA GLU A 109 -24.46 1.98 -3.27
C GLU A 109 -23.86 3.00 -2.30
N ARG A 110 -24.31 3.00 -1.05
CA ARG A 110 -23.73 3.86 0.00
C ARG A 110 -22.25 3.56 0.22
N GLN A 111 -21.82 2.30 0.16
CA GLN A 111 -20.40 1.95 0.32
C GLN A 111 -19.56 2.45 -0.85
N LEU A 112 -20.04 2.34 -2.08
CA LEU A 112 -19.39 2.88 -3.28
C LEU A 112 -19.15 4.38 -3.14
N GLU A 113 -20.17 5.15 -2.74
CA GLU A 113 -20.02 6.60 -2.53
C GLU A 113 -18.96 6.95 -1.46
N LEU A 114 -18.88 6.16 -0.37
CA LEU A 114 -17.83 6.33 0.64
C LEU A 114 -16.44 5.96 0.13
N VAL A 115 -16.32 4.97 -0.76
CA VAL A 115 -15.05 4.59 -1.39
C VAL A 115 -14.62 5.68 -2.36
N LYS A 116 -15.52 6.17 -3.24
CA LYS A 116 -15.26 7.29 -4.15
C LYS A 116 -14.79 8.55 -3.41
N ALA A 117 -15.44 8.90 -2.30
CA ALA A 117 -15.01 10.02 -1.46
C ALA A 117 -13.59 9.82 -0.88
N ARG A 118 -13.23 8.57 -0.53
CA ARG A 118 -11.89 8.24 -0.06
C ARG A 118 -10.85 8.31 -1.17
N VAL A 119 -11.16 7.78 -2.37
CA VAL A 119 -10.29 7.88 -3.56
C VAL A 119 -9.95 9.34 -3.83
N ARG A 120 -10.96 10.23 -3.90
CA ARG A 120 -10.76 11.67 -4.12
C ARG A 120 -9.83 12.29 -3.07
N LYS A 121 -10.00 11.93 -1.80
CA LYS A 121 -9.18 12.45 -0.70
C LYS A 121 -7.72 11.97 -0.80
N VAL A 122 -7.51 10.67 -1.05
CA VAL A 122 -6.16 10.08 -1.17
C VAL A 122 -5.45 10.61 -2.41
N ALA A 123 -6.17 10.69 -3.54
CA ALA A 123 -5.65 11.28 -4.76
C ALA A 123 -5.20 12.74 -4.55
N SER A 124 -5.99 13.57 -3.85
CA SER A 124 -5.58 14.95 -3.53
C SER A 124 -4.23 15.00 -2.81
N TYR A 125 -4.03 14.14 -1.81
CA TYR A 125 -2.77 14.06 -1.09
C TYR A 125 -1.60 13.66 -2.01
N HIS A 126 -1.78 12.64 -2.85
CA HIS A 126 -0.72 12.23 -3.76
C HIS A 126 -0.42 13.24 -4.88
N ARG A 127 -1.41 14.04 -5.32
CA ARG A 127 -1.17 15.17 -6.23
C ARG A 127 -0.31 16.25 -5.56
N GLU A 128 -0.62 16.59 -4.31
CA GLU A 128 0.14 17.59 -3.54
C GLU A 128 1.59 17.15 -3.29
N GLU A 129 1.81 15.86 -3.03
CA GLU A 129 3.13 15.27 -2.83
C GLU A 129 3.89 14.98 -4.14
N GLY A 130 3.24 15.12 -5.30
CA GLY A 130 3.85 14.84 -6.61
C GLY A 130 4.03 13.35 -6.94
N ASN A 131 3.35 12.46 -6.20
CA ASN A 131 3.41 11.01 -6.42
C ASN A 131 2.55 10.55 -7.61
N ILE A 132 1.61 11.37 -8.07
CA ILE A 132 0.78 11.14 -9.26
C ILE A 132 0.70 12.42 -10.09
N SER A 133 0.29 12.29 -11.35
CA SER A 133 0.08 13.45 -12.22
C SER A 133 -0.91 14.44 -11.61
N SER A 134 -0.62 15.75 -11.74
CA SER A 134 -1.52 16.83 -11.30
C SER A 134 -2.90 16.75 -11.94
N ASP A 135 -2.95 16.21 -13.17
CA ASP A 135 -4.16 16.10 -13.97
C ASP A 135 -4.91 14.79 -13.72
N TRP A 136 -4.44 13.97 -12.77
CA TRP A 136 -5.11 12.71 -12.46
C TRP A 136 -6.46 12.96 -11.80
N GLU A 137 -7.52 12.52 -12.47
CA GLU A 137 -8.88 12.56 -11.96
C GLU A 137 -9.48 11.16 -11.94
N TYR A 138 -10.23 10.88 -10.87
CA TYR A 138 -11.02 9.66 -10.79
C TYR A 138 -12.32 9.88 -11.55
N THR A 139 -12.39 9.34 -12.77
CA THR A 139 -13.62 9.27 -13.56
C THR A 139 -14.28 7.94 -13.27
N ALA A 140 -15.46 7.97 -12.66
CA ALA A 140 -16.36 6.83 -12.71
C ALA A 140 -17.04 6.85 -14.08
N GLU A 141 -16.65 5.93 -14.97
CA GLU A 141 -17.48 5.62 -16.15
C GLU A 141 -18.80 4.98 -15.72
#